data_AF-A0A151TDT3-F1
#
_entry.id   AF-A0A151TDT3-F1
#
_cell.length_a   1.000
_cell.length_b   1.000
_cell.length_c   1.000
_cell.angle_alpha   90.00
_cell.angle_beta   90.00
_cell.angle_gamma   90.00
#
_symmetry.space_group_name_H-M   'P 1'
#
loop_
_entity.id
_entity.type
_entity.pdbx_description
1 polymer ?
#
loop_
_entity_poly.entity_id
_entity_poly.type
_entity_poly.pdbx_seq_one_letter_code
_entity_poly.pdbx_strand_id
1 'polypeptide(L)'
;ITLIDFHIIEYHHADRVMRQFGMVQHIPRPPRQPDNLHDLTLRGKDDIDWRVQHAVFLHEWETRLDRVWTQEACTTTRLSSNSEYMVWYKRHTRRWIGPITAKHGYVVSNI
;
A
#
# COMPACT_ATOMS: atom_id res chain seq x y z
N ILE A 1 3.49 -19.49 -16.23
CA ILE A 1 4.84 -19.53 -15.62
C ILE A 1 4.91 -18.34 -14.68
N THR A 2 4.89 -18.57 -13.37
CA THR A 2 5.08 -17.54 -12.35
C THR A 2 6.57 -17.41 -12.07
N LEU A 3 7.14 -16.24 -12.34
CA LEU A 3 8.51 -15.89 -11.92
C LEU A 3 8.44 -15.51 -10.44
N ILE A 4 9.00 -16.33 -9.56
CA ILE A 4 9.17 -16.02 -8.15
C ILE A 4 10.65 -15.71 -7.95
N ASP A 5 10.98 -14.46 -7.64
CA ASP A 5 12.32 -14.03 -7.23
C ASP A 5 12.39 -14.07 -5.70
N PHE A 6 13.13 -15.04 -5.14
CA PHE A 6 13.26 -15.21 -3.69
C PHE A 6 14.07 -14.10 -3.02
N HIS A 7 14.71 -13.24 -3.79
CA HIS A 7 15.52 -12.14 -3.29
C HIS A 7 14.70 -10.88 -2.96
N ILE A 8 13.48 -10.77 -3.48
CA ILE A 8 12.64 -9.59 -3.32
C ILE A 8 11.36 -10.00 -2.62
N ILE A 9 11.09 -9.36 -1.48
CA ILE A 9 9.80 -9.43 -0.81
C ILE A 9 9.18 -8.04 -0.92
N GLU A 10 7.98 -7.96 -1.50
CA GLU A 10 7.21 -6.73 -1.60
C GLU A 10 5.84 -6.92 -0.97
N TYR A 11 5.47 -6.02 -0.05
CA TYR A 11 4.16 -6.03 0.58
C TYR A 11 3.17 -5.16 -0.19
N HIS A 12 2.10 -5.79 -0.69
CA HIS A 12 0.98 -5.05 -1.26
C HIS A 12 -0.05 -4.71 -0.16
N HIS A 13 -0.29 -3.42 0.03
CA HIS A 13 -1.30 -2.90 0.96
C HIS A 13 -2.67 -2.80 0.27
N ALA A 14 -3.33 -3.94 0.13
CA ALA A 14 -4.65 -4.04 -0.53
C ALA A 14 -5.68 -3.07 0.10
N ASP A 15 -5.58 -2.85 1.40
CA ASP A 15 -6.40 -1.90 2.16
C ASP A 15 -6.32 -0.46 1.69
N ARG A 16 -5.38 -0.09 0.84
CA ARG A 16 -5.24 1.26 0.28
C ARG A 16 -5.92 1.45 -1.07
N VAL A 17 -6.38 0.36 -1.69
CA VAL A 17 -6.94 0.36 -3.05
C VAL A 17 -8.35 -0.20 -3.11
N MET A 18 -9.03 -0.36 -1.97
CA MET A 18 -10.41 -0.89 -1.87
C MET A 18 -11.37 -0.22 -2.86
N ARG A 19 -11.21 1.10 -3.06
CA ARG A 19 -12.04 1.87 -4.00
C ARG A 19 -11.90 1.48 -5.47
N GLN A 20 -10.75 0.97 -5.90
CA GLN A 20 -10.57 0.52 -7.29
C GLN A 20 -11.44 -0.73 -7.58
N PHE A 21 -11.76 -1.47 -6.52
CA PHE A 21 -12.62 -2.66 -6.56
C PHE A 21 -14.08 -2.36 -6.18
N GLY A 22 -14.46 -1.08 -6.10
CA GLY A 22 -15.82 -0.68 -5.76
C GLY A 22 -16.20 -0.90 -4.29
N MET A 23 -15.23 -1.06 -3.40
CA MET A 23 -15.46 -1.30 -1.98
C MET A 23 -15.27 -0.02 -1.13
N VAL A 24 -15.87 -0.02 0.07
CA VAL A 24 -15.68 1.05 1.06
C VAL A 24 -14.20 1.11 1.47
N GLN A 25 -13.68 2.33 1.52
CA GLN A 25 -12.29 2.60 1.86
C GLN A 25 -12.21 3.25 3.24
N HIS A 26 -11.72 2.48 4.21
CA HIS A 26 -11.41 2.96 5.56
C HIS A 26 -10.02 3.60 5.60
N ILE A 27 -9.67 4.18 6.75
CA ILE A 27 -8.30 4.65 7.01
C ILE A 27 -7.38 3.42 6.98
N PRO A 28 -6.38 3.37 6.08
CA PRO A 28 -5.52 2.20 5.96
C PRO A 28 -4.62 2.07 7.19
N ARG A 29 -4.21 0.84 7.49
CA ARG A 29 -3.24 0.60 8.55
C ARG A 29 -1.88 1.21 8.17
N PRO A 30 -1.03 1.56 9.15
CA PRO A 30 0.35 1.94 8.87
C PRO A 30 1.01 0.91 7.94
N PRO A 31 1.79 1.36 6.94
CA PRO A 31 2.41 0.44 6.01
C PRO A 31 3.33 -0.49 6.80
N ARG A 32 3.14 -1.79 6.61
CA ARG A 32 4.04 -2.80 7.15
C ARG A 32 5.28 -2.83 6.28
N GLN A 33 6.34 -2.18 6.72
CA GLN A 33 7.68 -2.32 6.17
C GLN A 33 8.56 -2.93 7.27
N PRO A 34 9.08 -4.15 7.10
CA PRO A 34 10.12 -4.64 8.00
C PRO A 34 11.36 -3.79 7.77
N ASP A 35 11.90 -3.19 8.84
CA ASP A 35 13.02 -2.22 8.78
C ASP A 35 14.31 -2.79 8.18
N ASN A 36 14.37 -4.08 7.87
CA ASN A 36 15.57 -4.75 7.38
C ASN A 36 15.42 -5.34 5.96
N LEU A 37 14.24 -5.24 5.35
CA LEU A 37 13.96 -5.93 4.10
C LEU A 37 14.56 -5.25 2.87
N HIS A 38 14.52 -3.92 2.85
CA HIS A 38 15.05 -3.13 1.73
C HIS A 38 16.57 -2.88 1.84
N ASP A 39 17.13 -3.07 3.03
CA ASP A 39 18.58 -2.94 3.28
C ASP A 39 19.34 -4.24 3.01
N LEU A 40 18.64 -5.33 2.72
CA LEU A 40 19.23 -6.62 2.35
C LEU A 40 19.85 -6.53 0.95
N THR A 41 21.14 -6.22 0.88
CA THR A 41 21.91 -6.33 -0.36
C THR A 41 22.25 -7.79 -0.66
N LEU A 42 22.06 -8.22 -1.91
CA LEU A 42 22.42 -9.58 -2.37
C LEU A 42 23.92 -9.82 -2.55
N ARG A 43 24.74 -8.77 -2.42
CA ARG A 43 26.17 -8.82 -2.71
C ARG A 43 26.92 -9.58 -1.61
N GLY A 44 27.64 -10.64 -1.99
CA GLY A 44 28.48 -11.43 -1.08
C GLY A 44 27.70 -12.36 -0.14
N LYS A 45 26.48 -12.77 -0.53
CA LYS A 45 25.57 -13.62 0.25
C LYS A 45 25.16 -14.88 -0.52
N ASP A 46 26.12 -15.47 -1.23
CA ASP A 46 25.91 -16.64 -2.09
C ASP A 46 25.69 -17.93 -1.27
N ASP A 47 25.98 -17.89 0.03
CA ASP A 47 25.85 -18.97 1.01
C ASP A 47 24.56 -18.89 1.84
N ILE A 48 23.73 -17.84 1.66
CA ILE A 48 22.48 -17.70 2.40
C ILE A 48 21.38 -18.56 1.78
N ASP A 49 20.80 -19.44 2.59
CA ASP A 49 19.53 -20.08 2.23
C ASP A 49 18.37 -19.10 2.43
N TRP A 50 18.02 -18.41 1.34
CA TRP A 50 16.91 -17.46 1.29
C TRP A 50 15.56 -18.07 1.67
N ARG A 51 15.38 -19.40 1.54
CA ARG A 51 14.12 -20.05 1.97
C ARG A 51 13.97 -20.03 3.49
N VAL A 52 15.08 -20.22 4.20
CA VAL A 52 15.11 -20.12 5.66
C VAL A 52 14.96 -18.66 6.08
N GLN A 53 15.72 -17.77 5.45
CA GLN A 53 15.67 -16.33 5.76
C GLN A 53 14.27 -15.73 5.54
N HIS A 54 13.57 -16.17 4.50
CA HIS A 54 12.23 -15.69 4.14
C HIS A 54 11.10 -16.62 4.58
N ALA A 55 11.36 -17.60 5.44
CA ALA A 55 10.36 -18.59 5.87
C ALA A 55 9.06 -17.96 6.39
N VAL A 56 9.17 -16.84 7.14
CA VAL A 56 8.00 -16.10 7.61
C VAL A 56 7.19 -15.55 6.44
N PHE A 57 7.83 -14.93 5.44
CA PHE A 57 7.14 -14.38 4.27
C PHE A 57 6.51 -15.48 3.40
N LEU A 58 7.19 -16.61 3.25
CA LEU A 58 6.66 -17.79 2.57
C LEU A 58 5.38 -18.30 3.26
N HIS A 59 5.40 -18.42 4.59
CA HIS A 59 4.22 -18.81 5.35
C HIS A 59 3.05 -17.80 5.20
N GLU A 60 3.35 -16.49 5.20
CA GLU A 60 2.32 -15.48 4.94
C GLU A 60 1.73 -15.58 3.52
N TRP A 61 2.55 -15.93 2.53
CA TRP A 61 2.11 -16.14 1.14
C TRP A 61 1.30 -17.43 0.96
N GLU A 62 1.67 -18.51 1.64
CA GLU A 62 0.92 -19.77 1.65
C GLU A 62 -0.48 -19.57 2.24
N THR A 63 -0.58 -18.74 3.30
CA THR A 63 -1.84 -18.37 3.96
C THR A 63 -2.54 -17.17 3.31
N ARG A 64 -2.16 -16.77 2.09
CA ARG A 64 -2.70 -15.55 1.43
C ARG A 64 -4.22 -15.58 1.24
N LEU A 65 -4.81 -16.76 1.06
CA LEU A 65 -6.26 -16.90 0.84
C LEU A 65 -7.06 -16.57 2.11
N ASP A 66 -6.46 -16.73 3.30
CA ASP A 66 -7.07 -16.34 4.57
C ASP A 66 -6.95 -14.82 4.83
N ARG A 67 -6.14 -14.13 4.01
CA ARG A 67 -5.80 -12.71 4.17
C ARG A 67 -6.39 -11.84 3.06
N VAL A 68 -7.42 -12.34 2.38
CA VAL A 68 -8.15 -11.57 1.37
C VAL A 68 -8.89 -10.42 2.05
N TRP A 69 -8.56 -9.19 1.65
CA TRP A 69 -9.29 -8.03 2.12
C TRP A 69 -10.66 -7.95 1.46
N THR A 70 -11.70 -7.85 2.28
CA THR A 70 -13.07 -7.62 1.84
C THR A 70 -13.68 -6.49 2.66
N GLN A 71 -14.50 -5.69 1.99
CA GLN A 71 -15.30 -4.64 2.61
C GLN A 71 -16.66 -4.60 1.92
N GLU A 72 -17.61 -3.92 2.56
CA GLU A 72 -18.91 -3.68 1.95
C GLU A 72 -18.74 -2.95 0.62
N ALA A 73 -19.66 -3.23 -0.32
CA ALA A 73 -19.73 -2.52 -1.58
C ALA A 73 -19.96 -1.03 -1.30
N CYS A 74 -19.16 -0.17 -1.93
CA CYS A 74 -19.34 1.26 -1.84
C CYS A 74 -20.53 1.66 -2.72
N THR A 75 -21.68 1.88 -2.10
CA THR A 75 -22.90 2.33 -2.78
C THR A 75 -22.83 3.79 -3.24
N THR A 76 -21.83 4.54 -2.77
CA THR A 76 -21.68 5.96 -3.07
C THR A 76 -20.46 6.19 -3.94
N THR A 77 -20.68 6.69 -5.16
CA THR A 77 -19.59 7.03 -6.10
C THR A 77 -18.73 8.20 -5.62
N ARG A 78 -19.30 9.12 -4.83
CA ARG A 78 -18.63 10.32 -4.32
C ARG A 78 -18.56 10.32 -2.79
N LEU A 79 -17.34 10.26 -2.26
CA LEU A 79 -17.13 10.40 -0.81
C LEU A 79 -17.49 11.81 -0.35
N SER A 80 -18.19 11.91 0.77
CA SER A 80 -18.33 13.17 1.49
C SER A 80 -16.95 13.74 1.79
N SER A 81 -16.76 15.04 1.56
CA SER A 81 -15.50 15.72 1.88
C SER A 81 -15.12 15.63 3.35
N ASN A 82 -16.10 15.34 4.22
CA ASN A 82 -15.98 15.23 5.67
C ASN A 82 -16.00 13.78 6.16
N SER A 83 -15.96 12.78 5.27
CA SER A 83 -15.78 11.39 5.72
C SER A 83 -14.41 11.23 6.37
N GLU A 84 -14.32 10.35 7.38
CA GLU A 84 -13.06 10.11 8.11
C GLU A 84 -11.91 9.77 7.17
N TYR A 85 -12.17 8.92 6.17
CA TYR A 85 -11.18 8.59 5.15
C TYR A 85 -10.76 9.81 4.31
N MET A 86 -11.68 10.67 3.86
CA MET A 86 -11.31 11.85 3.05
C MET A 86 -10.54 12.90 3.85
N VAL A 87 -10.88 13.06 5.13
CA VAL A 87 -10.14 13.93 6.06
C VAL A 87 -8.73 13.39 6.26
N TRP A 88 -8.59 12.08 6.53
CA TRP A 88 -7.29 11.43 6.64
C TRP A 88 -6.46 11.54 5.35
N TYR A 89 -7.07 11.24 4.20
CA TYR A 89 -6.42 11.26 2.88
C TYR A 89 -5.87 12.65 2.56
N LYS A 90 -6.67 13.71 2.76
CA LYS A 90 -6.24 15.09 2.52
C LYS A 90 -5.07 15.52 3.42
N ARG A 91 -4.96 14.94 4.62
CA ARG A 91 -3.91 15.24 5.61
C ARG A 91 -2.61 14.47 5.34
N HIS A 92 -2.69 13.23 4.83
CA HIS A 92 -1.55 12.33 4.75
C HIS A 92 -1.04 12.09 3.32
N THR A 93 -1.76 12.52 2.30
CA THR A 93 -1.34 12.34 0.91
C THR A 93 -1.02 13.67 0.23
N ARG A 94 -0.04 13.64 -0.67
CA ARG A 94 0.24 14.77 -1.55
C ARG A 94 -0.84 14.82 -2.63
N ARG A 95 -1.73 15.80 -2.55
CA ARG A 95 -2.80 16.02 -3.54
C ARG A 95 -2.28 16.49 -4.89
N TRP A 96 -1.08 17.08 -4.90
CA TRP A 96 -0.46 17.63 -6.10
C TRP A 96 0.98 17.15 -6.15
N ILE A 97 1.36 16.60 -7.30
CA ILE A 97 2.73 16.32 -7.65
C ILE A 97 3.03 17.25 -8.82
N GLY A 98 3.87 18.25 -8.57
CA GLY A 98 4.33 19.20 -9.57
C GLY A 98 5.84 19.40 -9.43
N PRO A 99 6.48 20.06 -10.41
CA PRO A 99 7.85 20.52 -10.26
C PRO A 99 7.99 21.30 -8.94
N ILE A 100 9.14 21.24 -8.27
CA ILE A 100 9.40 21.99 -7.02
C ILE A 100 9.08 23.49 -7.16
N THR A 101 9.13 24.02 -8.38
CA THR A 101 8.82 25.40 -8.74
C THR A 101 7.33 25.71 -8.92
N ALA A 102 6.45 24.71 -8.93
CA ALA A 102 5.02 24.92 -9.01
C ALA A 102 4.54 25.57 -7.71
N LYS A 103 4.14 26.85 -7.77
CA LYS A 103 3.53 27.54 -6.64
C LYS A 103 2.31 26.73 -6.19
N HIS A 104 2.24 26.43 -4.89
CA HIS A 104 1.09 25.81 -4.25
C HIS A 104 -0.09 26.80 -4.30
N GLY A 105 -0.74 26.92 -5.45
CA GLY A 105 -1.92 27.74 -5.64
C GLY A 105 -3.11 27.08 -4.97
N TYR A 106 -3.70 27.75 -3.98
CA TYR A 106 -5.06 27.43 -3.55
C TYR A 106 -5.98 27.75 -4.73
N VAL A 107 -6.72 26.75 -5.21
CA VAL A 107 -7.89 27.00 -6.07
C VAL A 107 -8.92 27.67 -5.15
N VAL A 108 -9.13 28.97 -5.34
CA VAL A 108 -10.30 29.65 -4.81
C VAL A 108 -11.50 29.03 -5.54
N SER A 109 -12.23 28.17 -4.85
CA SER A 109 -13.54 27.72 -5.30
C SER A 109 -14.48 28.91 -5.21
N ASN A 110 -14.70 29.61 -6.32
CA ASN A 110 -15.88 30.44 -6.48
C ASN A 110 -17.09 29.50 -6.60
N ILE A 111 -18.10 29.85 -5.81
CA ILE A 111 -19.41 29.20 -5.64
C ILE A 111 -20.05 28.90 -7.00
#